data_AF-A0A6V7KPG8-F1
#
_entry.id   AF-A0A6V7KPG8-F1
#
_cell.length_a   1.000
_cell.length_b   1.000
_cell.length_c   1.000
_cell.angle_alpha   90.00
_cell.angle_beta   90.00
_cell.angle_gamma   90.00
#
_symmetry.space_group_name_H-M   'P 1'
#
loop_
_entity.id
_entity.type
_entity.pdbx_description
1 polymer ?
#
loop_
_entity_poly.entity_id
_entity_poly.type
_entity_poly.pdbx_seq_one_letter_code
_entity_poly.pdbx_strand_id
1 'polypeptide(L)' 'SCWNCGRPALETCGGCGIARYCGSFCQHRDWETGGHHATCRSSPIQEQRRSTSRSPPRIGSSTNEADGPTVSVAKGK' A
#
# COMPACT_ATOMS: atom_id res chain seq x y z
N SER A 1 -19.32 8.64 -5.50
CA SER A 1 -20.22 7.49 -5.28
C SER A 1 -19.69 6.29 -6.05
N CYS A 2 -19.89 5.07 -5.55
CA CYS A 2 -19.46 3.82 -6.15
C CYS A 2 -20.27 3.53 -7.41
N TRP A 3 -19.61 3.17 -8.50
CA TRP A 3 -20.26 2.91 -9.79
C TRP A 3 -21.17 1.69 -9.75
N ASN A 4 -20.86 0.68 -8.93
CA ASN A 4 -21.67 -0.53 -8.83
C ASN A 4 -22.86 -0.41 -7.86
N CYS A 5 -22.69 0.29 -6.72
CA CYS A 5 -23.65 0.23 -5.61
C CYS A 5 -24.02 1.58 -4.99
N GLY A 6 -23.51 2.70 -5.52
CA GLY A 6 -23.87 4.05 -5.07
C GLY A 6 -23.27 4.52 -3.74
N ARG A 7 -22.71 3.62 -2.91
CA ARG A 7 -22.05 3.96 -1.63
C ARG A 7 -20.80 4.84 -1.79
N PRO A 8 -20.30 5.53 -0.75
CA PRO A 8 -19.04 6.28 -0.84
C PRO A 8 -17.89 5.34 -1.23
N ALA A 9 -17.12 5.76 -2.24
CA ALA A 9 -16.03 4.99 -2.82
C ALA A 9 -14.69 5.48 -2.27
N LEU A 10 -13.96 4.54 -1.64
CA LEU A 10 -12.65 4.76 -1.03
C LEU A 10 -11.52 4.46 -2.02
N GLU A 11 -11.79 3.62 -3.01
CA GLU A 11 -10.81 3.18 -3.98
C GLU A 11 -11.19 3.62 -5.39
N THR A 12 -10.17 3.75 -6.22
CA THR A 12 -10.30 4.17 -7.62
C THR A 12 -9.61 3.13 -8.47
N CYS A 13 -10.11 2.87 -9.68
CA CYS A 13 -9.51 1.91 -10.59
C CYS A 13 -8.03 2.24 -10.84
N GLY A 14 -7.12 1.30 -10.52
CA GLY A 14 -5.68 1.52 -10.66
C GLY A 14 -5.19 1.60 -12.11
N GLY A 15 -6.01 1.19 -13.08
CA GLY A 15 -5.74 1.37 -14.50
C GLY A 15 -6.13 2.77 -14.97
N CYS A 16 -7.42 3.09 -14.93
CA CYS A 16 -7.93 4.33 -15.53
C CYS A 16 -8.05 5.53 -14.60
N GLY A 17 -8.10 5.34 -13.27
CA GLY A 17 -8.30 6.42 -12.32
C GLY A 17 -9.67 7.13 -12.38
N ILE A 18 -10.58 6.70 -13.25
CA ILE A 18 -11.90 7.34 -13.46
C ILE A 18 -12.99 6.61 -12.65
N ALA A 19 -13.02 5.28 -12.73
CA ALA A 19 -14.04 4.49 -12.06
C ALA A 19 -13.76 4.42 -10.55
N ARG A 20 -14.80 4.64 -9.74
CA ARG A 20 -14.71 4.68 -8.27
C ARG A 20 -15.48 3.52 -7.65
N TYR A 21 -14.84 2.81 -6.73
CA TYR A 21 -15.40 1.65 -6.08
C TYR A 21 -15.27 1.73 -4.55
N CYS A 22 -16.24 1.18 -3.84
CA CYS A 22 -16.16 1.06 -2.38
C CYS A 22 -15.31 -0.14 -1.92
N GLY A 23 -14.84 -0.97 -2.85
CA GLY A 23 -13.91 -2.07 -2.62
C GLY A 23 -13.74 -2.93 -3.88
N SER A 24 -12.76 -3.86 -3.88
CA SER A 24 -12.45 -4.73 -5.03
C SER A 24 -13.62 -5.57 -5.52
N PHE A 25 -14.58 -5.93 -4.66
CA PHE A 25 -15.76 -6.69 -5.09
C PHE A 25 -16.61 -5.92 -6.11
N CYS A 26 -16.87 -4.63 -5.83
CA CYS A 26 -17.63 -3.78 -6.75
C CYS A 26 -16.87 -3.53 -8.05
N GLN A 27 -15.53 -3.47 -7.98
CA GLN A 27 -14.68 -3.33 -9.16
C GLN A 27 -14.80 -4.55 -10.08
N HIS A 28 -14.63 -5.77 -9.56
CA HIS A 28 -14.75 -6.98 -10.38
C HIS A 28 -16.13 -7.12 -11.00
N ARG A 29 -17.19 -6.87 -10.22
CA ARG A 29 -18.55 -6.96 -10.73
C ARG A 29 -18.80 -5.97 -11.85
N ASP A 30 -18.31 -4.74 -11.73
CA ASP A 30 -18.41 -3.72 -12.78
C ASP A 30 -17.51 -4.02 -14.00
N TRP A 31 -16.38 -4.70 -13.78
CA TRP A 31 -15.48 -5.16 -14.84
C TRP A 31 -16.16 -6.17 -15.78
N GLU A 32 -16.85 -7.15 -15.20
CA GLU A 32 -17.52 -8.24 -15.94
C GLU A 32 -18.95 -7.86 -16.37
N THR A 33 -19.73 -7.28 -15.45
CA THR A 33 -21.16 -6.98 -15.66
C THR A 33 -21.38 -5.58 -16.24
N GLY A 34 -20.60 -4.60 -15.81
CA GLY A 34 -20.72 -3.19 -16.23
C GLY A 34 -19.94 -2.84 -17.50
N GLY A 35 -19.10 -3.75 -18.01
CA GLY A 35 -18.28 -3.53 -19.20
C GLY A 35 -17.16 -2.51 -18.98
N HIS A 36 -16.74 -2.27 -17.73
CA HIS A 36 -15.67 -1.31 -17.44
C HIS A 36 -14.38 -1.65 -18.20
N HIS A 37 -14.09 -2.94 -18.40
CA HIS A 37 -12.89 -3.38 -19.14
C HIS A 37 -12.76 -2.75 -20.53
N ALA A 38 -13.87 -2.54 -21.24
CA ALA A 38 -13.87 -2.00 -22.60
C ALA A 38 -13.56 -0.50 -22.62
N THR A 39 -13.81 0.19 -21.50
CA THR A 39 -13.62 1.64 -21.36
C THR A 39 -12.46 1.98 -20.42
N CYS A 40 -11.85 0.98 -19.80
CA CYS A 40 -10.70 1.13 -18.91
C CYS A 40 -9.47 1.48 -19.74
N ARG A 41 -9.22 2.79 -19.85
CA ARG A 41 -8.03 3.33 -20.53
C ARG A 41 -6.99 3.62 -19.47
N SER A 42 -5.79 3.04 -19.57
CA SER A 42 -4.70 3.33 -18.63
C SER A 42 -4.45 4.83 -18.55
N SER A 43 -4.73 5.42 -17.40
CA SER A 43 -4.35 6.78 -17.08
C SER A 43 -2.98 6.73 -16.38
N PRO A 44 -2.00 7.56 -16.76
CA PRO A 44 -0.63 7.51 -16.21
C PRO A 44 -0.51 7.97 -14.74
N ILE A 45 -1.59 7.93 -13.95
CA ILE A 45 -1.68 8.54 -12.61
C ILE A 45 -1.18 7.64 -11.47
N GLN A 46 -0.14 6.83 -11.67
CA GLN A 46 0.46 6.00 -10.60
C GLN A 46 1.89 6.39 -10.21
N GLU A 47 2.55 7.30 -10.93
CA GLU A 47 3.91 7.74 -10.55
C GLU A 47 3.90 8.67 -9.31
N GLN A 48 2.86 9.48 -9.11
CA GLN A 48 2.94 10.61 -8.17
C GLN A 48 2.63 10.26 -6.69
N ARG A 49 2.17 9.04 -6.38
CA ARG A 49 1.96 8.59 -4.99
C ARG A 49 3.12 7.79 -4.42
N ARG A 50 4.23 7.66 -5.16
CA ARG A 50 5.51 7.13 -4.68
C ARG A 50 6.53 8.22 -4.30
N SER A 51 6.10 9.47 -4.10
CA SER A 51 7.00 10.58 -3.73
C SER A 51 6.71 11.30 -2.42
N THR A 52 5.76 10.85 -1.58
CA THR A 52 5.66 11.36 -0.18
C THR A 52 6.23 10.39 0.87
N SER A 53 6.84 9.28 0.45
CA SER A 53 7.60 8.38 1.34
C SER A 53 9.11 8.57 1.15
N ARG A 54 9.60 9.80 1.31
CA ARG A 54 11.00 10.07 1.69
C ARG A 54 11.06 11.06 2.85
N SER A 55 10.49 10.68 3.99
CA SER A 55 11.07 10.82 5.34
C SER A 55 9.96 10.85 6.41
N PRO A 56 9.89 9.86 7.31
CA PRO A 56 9.64 10.21 8.71
C PRO A 56 10.90 10.92 9.25
N PRO A 57 10.82 12.06 9.96
CA PRO A 57 11.90 12.47 10.84
C PRO A 57 12.08 11.34 11.87
N ARG A 58 13.29 10.79 11.94
CA ARG A 58 13.65 9.81 12.95
C ARG A 58 13.74 10.58 14.27
N ILE A 59 12.73 10.45 15.12
CA ILE A 59 12.79 10.91 16.51
C ILE A 59 13.01 9.66 17.36
N GLY A 60 14.10 9.64 18.12
CA GLY A 60 14.29 8.77 19.28
C GLY A 60 15.36 7.69 19.13
N SER A 61 16.56 7.99 19.64
CA SER A 61 17.70 7.09 19.83
C SER A 61 17.34 5.77 20.51
N SER A 62 17.85 4.66 19.98
CA SER A 62 18.18 3.48 20.77
C SER A 62 19.46 2.87 20.21
N THR A 63 20.59 3.48 20.57
CA THR A 63 21.89 2.81 20.53
C THR A 63 22.14 2.26 21.92
N ASN A 64 21.76 1.01 22.13
CA ASN A 64 22.24 0.21 23.27
C ASN A 64 23.70 -0.18 22.99
N GLU A 65 24.64 0.70 23.35
CA GLU A 65 26.08 0.42 23.28
C GLU A 65 26.70 0.94 24.59
N ALA A 66 26.68 0.13 25.64
CA ALA A 66 27.48 0.35 26.84
C ALA A 66 27.78 -1.00 27.52
N ASP A 67 29.09 -1.17 27.78
CA ASP A 67 29.73 -2.09 28.73
C ASP A 67 30.07 -3.53 28.25
N GLY A 68 31.39 -3.79 28.07
CA GLY A 68 32.01 -5.13 28.18
C GLY A 68 32.24 -5.49 29.67
N PRO A 69 33.20 -6.35 30.09
CA PRO A 69 34.02 -7.35 29.38
C PRO A 69 33.98 -8.77 30.04
N THR A 70 34.72 -9.73 29.45
CA THR A 70 35.38 -10.94 30.04
C THR A 70 34.59 -11.97 30.87
N VAL A 71 34.63 -13.27 30.48
CA VAL A 71 35.37 -14.35 31.21
C VAL A 71 35.15 -15.74 30.57
N SER A 72 36.21 -16.53 30.70
CA SER A 72 36.63 -17.80 30.11
C SER A 72 35.91 -19.10 30.56
N VAL A 73 36.41 -20.24 30.01
CA VAL A 73 36.47 -21.63 30.57
C VAL A 73 35.21 -22.48 30.42
N ALA A 74 35.21 -23.79 30.13
CA ALA A 74 36.19 -24.75 29.61
C ALA A 74 35.43 -26.02 29.16
N LYS A 75 36.03 -26.78 28.24
CA LYS A 75 35.59 -28.09 27.75
C LYS A 75 35.99 -29.17 28.78
N GLY A 76 35.07 -30.04 29.18
CA GLY A 76 35.37 -31.11 30.15
C GLY A 76 34.59 -32.40 29.94
N LYS A 77 35.30 -33.38 29.37
CA LYS A 77 35.13 -34.86 29.39
C LYS A 77 33.83 -35.46 28.87
#